data_AF-A0A174ZQ57-F1
#
_entry.id   AF-A0A174ZQ57-F1
#
_cell.length_a   1.000
_cell.length_b   1.000
_cell.length_c   1.000
_cell.angle_alpha   90.00
_cell.angle_beta   90.00
_cell.angle_gamma   90.00
#
_symmetry.space_group_name_H-M   'P 1'
#
loop_
_entity.id
_entity.type
_entity.pdbx_description
1 polymer ?
#
loop_
_entity_poly.entity_id
_entity_poly.type
_entity_poly.pdbx_seq_one_letter_code
_entity_poly.pdbx_strand_id
1 'polypeptide(L)'
;MKSLKITAIISAVLIISAGCSSATKSDNASSANSSTALQESSSTVSLPDSLPADTEQALKLVSRYSRLYNKLFPINDINKDIVDTSQSITADRTINGNMTTLTFYKVIKDAPTAKDEFESELDEMLTPEMKSEFLADSERHFEYKDDNLYVASRGAGGIGTGMDKLILDSAKQDGDKLTINVTSFGSKENWGTDNDIKDSTEITLEKTADGLRIGKCDINAVTYFSFYDSITYEDISVSLN
;
A
#
# COMPACT_ATOMS: atom_id res chain seq x y z
N MET A 1 38.10 34.63 -19.37
CA MET A 1 37.64 33.27 -19.70
C MET A 1 38.38 32.28 -18.82
N LYS A 2 37.74 31.77 -17.76
CA LYS A 2 38.28 30.70 -16.89
C LYS A 2 37.42 29.46 -17.11
N SER A 3 38.07 28.37 -17.50
CA SER A 3 37.50 27.08 -17.86
C SER A 3 37.00 26.34 -16.61
N LEU A 4 35.76 25.85 -16.66
CA LEU A 4 35.13 25.02 -15.64
C LEU A 4 35.45 23.55 -15.96
N LYS A 5 36.16 22.85 -15.08
CA LYS A 5 36.37 21.40 -15.18
C LYS A 5 35.17 20.68 -14.56
N ILE A 6 34.37 20.03 -15.40
CA ILE A 6 33.30 19.11 -15.00
C ILE A 6 33.94 17.75 -14.79
N THR A 7 33.98 17.28 -13.53
CA THR A 7 34.34 15.89 -13.21
C THR A 7 33.06 15.06 -13.26
N ALA A 8 32.89 14.28 -14.34
CA ALA A 8 31.85 13.27 -14.44
C ALA A 8 32.33 11.98 -13.75
N ILE A 9 31.60 11.52 -12.72
CA ILE A 9 31.79 10.21 -12.12
C ILE A 9 30.92 9.22 -12.89
N ILE A 10 31.54 8.43 -13.76
CA ILE A 10 30.90 7.30 -14.45
C ILE A 10 31.02 6.09 -13.53
N SER A 11 29.95 5.76 -12.80
CA SER A 11 29.85 4.46 -12.13
C SER A 11 29.44 3.41 -13.15
N ALA A 12 30.43 2.66 -13.64
CA ALA A 12 30.22 1.45 -14.43
C ALA A 12 29.89 0.29 -13.47
N VAL A 13 28.65 -0.21 -13.51
CA VAL A 13 28.29 -1.49 -12.90
C VAL A 13 28.65 -2.60 -13.88
N LEU A 14 29.58 -3.45 -13.48
CA LEU A 14 29.97 -4.67 -14.17
C LEU A 14 28.87 -5.72 -13.96
N ILE A 15 28.13 -6.09 -15.02
CA ILE A 15 27.25 -7.26 -15.00
C ILE A 15 28.06 -8.43 -15.55
N ILE A 16 28.51 -9.33 -14.68
CA ILE A 16 29.05 -10.63 -15.09
C ILE A 16 27.86 -11.58 -15.21
N SER A 17 27.34 -11.72 -16.44
CA SER A 17 26.40 -12.77 -16.80
C SER A 17 27.15 -14.10 -16.93
N ALA A 18 26.96 -15.00 -15.97
CA ALA A 18 27.32 -16.41 -16.16
C ALA A 18 26.26 -17.06 -17.07
N GLY A 19 26.68 -17.38 -18.29
CA GLY A 19 25.92 -18.21 -19.20
C GLY A 19 25.97 -19.68 -18.79
N CYS A 20 24.89 -20.40 -19.11
CA CYS A 20 24.96 -21.82 -19.39
C CYS A 20 23.99 -22.11 -20.53
N SER A 21 24.55 -22.43 -21.69
CA SER A 21 23.82 -22.80 -22.90
C SER A 21 23.39 -24.26 -22.87
N SER A 22 22.10 -24.46 -23.13
CA SER A 22 21.48 -25.46 -24.02
C SER A 22 21.84 -26.96 -23.94
N ALA A 23 20.79 -27.77 -23.80
CA ALA A 23 20.61 -29.00 -24.59
C ALA A 23 19.17 -29.08 -25.13
N THR A 24 19.04 -29.09 -26.45
CA THR A 24 17.81 -29.27 -27.25
C THR A 24 17.53 -30.75 -27.54
N LYS A 25 16.25 -31.17 -27.58
CA LYS A 25 15.56 -31.61 -28.84
C LYS A 25 14.08 -32.04 -28.66
N SER A 26 13.25 -31.57 -29.61
CA SER A 26 12.16 -32.22 -30.38
C SER A 26 11.04 -33.00 -29.66
N ASP A 27 9.77 -33.02 -30.08
CA ASP A 27 9.10 -32.57 -31.31
C ASP A 27 7.56 -32.60 -31.13
N ASN A 28 6.91 -31.61 -31.76
CA ASN A 28 5.68 -31.67 -32.57
C ASN A 28 4.23 -31.77 -31.99
N ALA A 29 3.43 -30.87 -32.58
CA ALA A 29 2.00 -30.93 -32.97
C ALA A 29 0.87 -30.86 -31.91
N SER A 30 0.14 -29.74 -31.92
CA SER A 30 -1.21 -29.65 -32.54
C SER A 30 -1.98 -28.47 -31.95
N SER A 31 -2.41 -27.57 -32.82
CA SER A 31 -3.33 -26.48 -32.57
C SER A 31 -4.71 -26.98 -32.12
N ALA A 32 -5.19 -26.49 -30.98
CA ALA A 32 -6.61 -26.46 -30.65
C ALA A 32 -6.92 -25.09 -30.03
N ASN A 33 -7.58 -24.24 -30.82
CA ASN A 33 -8.26 -23.05 -30.32
C ASN A 33 -9.38 -23.52 -29.39
N SER A 34 -9.23 -23.22 -28.10
CA SER A 34 -10.35 -23.13 -27.15
C SER A 34 -10.23 -21.77 -26.49
N SER A 35 -10.88 -20.77 -27.08
CA SER A 35 -11.20 -19.52 -26.42
C SER A 35 -12.26 -19.81 -25.36
N THR A 36 -11.86 -20.36 -24.23
CA THR A 36 -12.63 -20.28 -22.99
C THR A 36 -12.33 -18.89 -22.44
N ALA A 37 -13.28 -17.98 -22.65
CA ALA A 37 -13.33 -16.76 -21.86
C ALA A 37 -13.23 -17.17 -20.39
N LEU A 38 -12.19 -16.69 -19.71
CA LEU A 38 -12.11 -16.71 -18.26
C LEU A 38 -13.28 -15.85 -17.77
N GLN A 39 -14.41 -16.51 -17.56
CA GLN A 39 -15.49 -15.95 -16.79
C GLN A 39 -14.94 -15.88 -15.38
N GLU A 40 -14.50 -14.69 -14.97
CA GLU A 40 -14.16 -14.39 -13.57
C GLU A 40 -15.41 -14.67 -12.73
N SER A 41 -15.54 -15.90 -12.28
CA SER A 41 -16.42 -16.22 -11.17
C SER A 41 -15.81 -15.56 -9.95
N SER A 42 -16.19 -14.31 -9.69
CA SER A 42 -16.04 -13.67 -8.39
C SER A 42 -16.96 -14.41 -7.41
N SER A 43 -16.51 -15.59 -6.98
CA SER A 43 -17.01 -16.18 -5.75
C SER A 43 -16.41 -15.36 -4.63
N THR A 44 -17.11 -14.31 -4.20
CA THR A 44 -16.81 -13.63 -2.94
C THR A 44 -16.97 -14.65 -1.84
N VAL A 45 -15.84 -15.18 -1.39
CA VAL A 45 -15.78 -16.03 -0.22
C VAL A 45 -15.98 -15.12 0.99
N SER A 46 -17.10 -15.28 1.68
CA SER A 46 -17.44 -14.55 2.90
C SER A 46 -16.78 -15.18 4.13
N LEU A 47 -16.62 -14.36 5.17
CA LEU A 47 -16.14 -14.83 6.47
C LEU A 47 -17.18 -15.77 7.13
N PRO A 48 -16.72 -16.72 7.97
CA PRO A 48 -17.60 -17.62 8.71
C PRO A 48 -18.41 -16.89 9.80
N ASP A 49 -19.57 -17.46 10.17
CA ASP A 49 -20.54 -16.89 11.13
C ASP A 49 -19.99 -16.61 12.54
N SER A 50 -18.79 -17.09 12.87
CA SER A 50 -18.15 -16.91 14.19
C SER A 50 -17.50 -15.55 14.38
N LEU A 51 -17.24 -14.81 13.30
CA LEU A 51 -16.65 -13.47 13.38
C LEU A 51 -17.74 -12.39 13.53
N PRO A 52 -17.41 -11.23 14.12
CA PRO A 52 -18.33 -10.08 14.13
C PRO A 52 -18.84 -9.75 12.72
N ALA A 53 -20.13 -9.45 12.58
CA ALA A 53 -20.78 -9.23 11.29
C ALA A 53 -20.11 -8.11 10.45
N ASP A 54 -19.52 -7.11 11.11
CA ASP A 54 -18.87 -5.98 10.44
C ASP A 54 -17.42 -6.26 10.00
N THR A 55 -16.90 -7.46 10.26
CA THR A 55 -15.49 -7.79 9.96
C THR A 55 -15.16 -7.66 8.47
N GLU A 56 -16.02 -8.15 7.58
CA GLU A 56 -15.77 -8.04 6.13
C GLU A 56 -15.76 -6.58 5.67
N GLN A 57 -16.71 -5.77 6.16
CA GLN A 57 -16.77 -4.34 5.85
C GLN A 57 -15.53 -3.61 6.37
N ALA A 58 -15.08 -3.96 7.58
CA ALA A 58 -13.87 -3.41 8.18
C ALA A 58 -12.62 -3.70 7.33
N LEU A 59 -12.45 -4.94 6.87
CA LEU A 59 -11.32 -5.33 6.03
C LEU A 59 -11.30 -4.57 4.69
N LYS A 60 -12.47 -4.40 4.06
CA LYS A 60 -12.61 -3.60 2.83
C LYS A 60 -12.32 -2.12 3.07
N LEU A 61 -12.76 -1.58 4.21
CA LEU A 61 -12.50 -0.18 4.57
C LEU A 61 -11.00 0.09 4.78
N VAL A 62 -10.33 -0.80 5.51
CA VAL A 62 -8.87 -0.72 5.71
C VAL A 62 -8.14 -0.87 4.37
N SER A 63 -8.54 -1.81 3.51
CA SER A 63 -7.94 -1.94 2.18
C SER A 63 -8.13 -0.69 1.31
N ARG A 64 -9.33 -0.09 1.31
CA ARG A 64 -9.60 1.18 0.60
C ARG A 64 -8.66 2.28 1.08
N TYR A 65 -8.53 2.46 2.40
CA TYR A 65 -7.62 3.45 2.99
C TYR A 65 -6.16 3.18 2.61
N SER A 66 -5.70 1.94 2.73
CA SER A 66 -4.35 1.52 2.36
C SER A 66 -4.02 1.76 0.90
N ARG A 67 -4.97 1.51 0.00
CA ARG A 67 -4.81 1.74 -1.44
C ARG A 67 -4.76 3.21 -1.78
N LEU A 68 -5.63 4.05 -1.19
CA LEU A 68 -5.54 5.50 -1.35
C LEU A 68 -4.17 6.00 -0.86
N TYR A 69 -3.76 5.57 0.33
CA TYR A 69 -2.49 5.94 0.94
C TYR A 69 -1.31 5.56 0.04
N ASN A 70 -1.23 4.31 -0.42
CA ASN A 70 -0.13 3.87 -1.27
C ASN A 70 -0.15 4.48 -2.67
N LYS A 71 -1.33 4.80 -3.20
CA LYS A 71 -1.45 5.48 -4.49
C LYS A 71 -0.86 6.89 -4.42
N LEU A 72 -1.20 7.65 -3.38
CA LEU A 72 -0.72 9.01 -3.16
C LEU A 72 0.72 9.07 -2.64
N PHE A 73 1.09 8.11 -1.78
CA PHE A 73 2.36 8.07 -1.05
C PHE A 73 3.09 6.74 -1.31
N PRO A 74 3.48 6.44 -2.56
CA PRO A 74 4.13 5.18 -2.88
C PRO A 74 5.48 5.04 -2.16
N ILE A 75 5.85 3.78 -1.90
CA ILE A 75 7.22 3.43 -1.52
C ILE A 75 8.10 3.63 -2.76
N ASN A 76 9.29 4.19 -2.55
CA ASN A 76 10.27 4.54 -3.58
C ASN A 76 9.91 5.79 -4.38
N ASP A 77 9.49 5.64 -5.63
CA ASP A 77 9.32 6.74 -6.58
C ASP A 77 7.86 7.16 -6.69
N ILE A 78 7.65 8.46 -6.91
CA ILE A 78 6.31 8.98 -7.15
C ILE A 78 5.75 8.39 -8.45
N ASN A 79 4.47 8.02 -8.43
CA ASN A 79 3.79 7.55 -9.62
C ASN A 79 3.57 8.73 -10.59
N LYS A 80 4.37 8.77 -11.66
CA LYS A 80 4.34 9.83 -12.68
C LYS A 80 3.05 9.85 -13.50
N ASP A 81 2.23 8.81 -13.43
CA ASP A 81 0.95 8.79 -14.11
C ASP A 81 -0.09 9.64 -13.37
N ILE A 82 0.02 9.81 -12.04
CA ILE A 82 -0.99 10.55 -11.27
C ILE A 82 -0.58 12.00 -10.93
N VAL A 83 0.69 12.38 -11.18
CA VAL A 83 1.22 13.71 -10.85
C VAL A 83 1.76 14.45 -12.07
N ASP A 84 1.76 15.79 -12.03
CA ASP A 84 2.50 16.64 -12.96
C ASP A 84 3.88 16.98 -12.39
N THR A 85 4.92 16.35 -12.93
CA THR A 85 6.30 16.56 -12.46
C THR A 85 6.89 17.92 -12.83
N SER A 86 6.23 18.69 -13.70
CA SER A 86 6.59 20.09 -13.99
C SER A 86 6.04 21.08 -12.96
N GLN A 87 5.07 20.66 -12.15
CA GLN A 87 4.46 21.46 -11.09
C GLN A 87 4.80 20.89 -9.72
N SER A 88 5.79 21.50 -9.06
CA SER A 88 6.24 21.06 -7.75
C SER A 88 6.35 22.20 -6.75
N ILE A 89 6.35 21.82 -5.47
CA ILE A 89 6.68 22.66 -4.33
C ILE A 89 7.67 21.93 -3.44
N THR A 90 8.43 22.68 -2.65
CA THR A 90 9.36 22.12 -1.67
C THR A 90 8.97 22.55 -0.27
N ALA A 91 9.06 21.64 0.69
CA ALA A 91 8.91 21.97 2.10
C ALA A 91 9.87 21.15 2.94
N ASP A 92 10.34 21.75 4.03
CA ASP A 92 11.15 21.05 5.01
C ASP A 92 10.26 20.17 5.90
N ARG A 93 10.78 18.98 6.21
CA ARG A 93 10.16 17.98 7.08
C ARG A 93 11.17 17.46 8.07
N THR A 94 10.75 17.19 9.29
CA THR A 94 11.54 16.36 10.20
C THR A 94 11.17 14.92 9.90
N ILE A 95 12.12 14.11 9.42
CA ILE A 95 11.93 12.69 9.16
C ILE A 95 12.98 11.95 9.97
N ASN A 96 12.55 11.05 10.87
CA ASN A 96 13.46 10.33 11.77
C ASN A 96 14.41 11.28 12.53
N GLY A 97 13.89 12.44 12.94
CA GLY A 97 14.66 13.48 13.67
C GLY A 97 15.57 14.35 12.81
N ASN A 98 15.65 14.14 11.49
CA ASN A 98 16.47 14.94 10.58
C ASN A 98 15.62 15.85 9.72
N MET A 99 16.05 17.11 9.58
CA MET A 99 15.41 18.04 8.64
C MET A 99 15.77 17.65 7.21
N THR A 100 14.75 17.35 6.41
CA THR A 100 14.85 16.91 5.01
C THR A 100 13.95 17.79 4.17
N THR A 101 14.48 18.39 3.11
CA THR A 101 13.66 19.10 2.12
C THR A 101 13.03 18.09 1.18
N LEU A 102 11.71 17.96 1.23
CA LEU A 102 10.95 17.13 0.29
C LEU A 102 10.49 17.96 -0.91
N THR A 103 10.40 17.31 -2.07
CA THR A 103 9.75 17.85 -3.26
C THR A 103 8.41 17.15 -3.44
N PHE A 104 7.33 17.93 -3.51
CA PHE A 104 5.96 17.47 -3.69
C PHE A 104 5.49 17.84 -5.09
N TYR A 105 4.77 16.95 -5.76
CA TYR A 105 4.26 17.13 -7.11
C TYR A 105 2.74 17.20 -7.11
N LYS A 106 2.17 18.06 -7.97
CA LYS A 106 0.73 18.27 -8.07
C LYS A 106 0.03 16.99 -8.55
N VAL A 107 -0.99 16.53 -7.83
CA VAL A 107 -1.86 15.43 -8.29
C VAL A 107 -2.77 15.94 -9.40
N ILE A 108 -2.90 15.17 -10.49
CA ILE A 108 -3.63 15.58 -11.70
C ILE A 108 -4.75 14.63 -12.12
N LYS A 109 -4.73 13.37 -11.68
CA LYS A 109 -5.79 12.39 -12.00
C LYS A 109 -5.72 11.14 -11.13
N ASP A 110 -6.76 10.32 -11.25
CA ASP A 110 -6.92 8.99 -10.66
C ASP A 110 -6.89 8.94 -9.12
N ALA A 111 -6.69 10.07 -8.45
CA ALA A 111 -6.76 10.25 -7.01
C ALA A 111 -7.26 11.68 -6.72
N PRO A 112 -7.64 12.00 -5.47
CA PRO A 112 -8.07 13.34 -5.11
C PRO A 112 -7.06 14.40 -5.53
N THR A 113 -7.53 15.41 -6.26
CA THR A 113 -6.68 16.46 -6.83
C THR A 113 -6.72 17.74 -6.02
N ALA A 114 -7.81 17.94 -5.26
CA ALA A 114 -8.04 19.11 -4.44
C ALA A 114 -8.07 18.77 -2.94
N LYS A 115 -7.83 19.79 -2.11
CA LYS A 115 -7.88 19.67 -0.64
C LYS A 115 -9.20 19.07 -0.16
N ASP A 116 -10.32 19.67 -0.56
CA ASP A 116 -11.64 19.26 -0.07
C ASP A 116 -12.02 17.84 -0.53
N GLU A 117 -11.61 17.46 -1.74
CA GLU A 117 -11.79 16.10 -2.27
C GLU A 117 -11.01 15.08 -1.43
N PHE A 118 -9.75 15.38 -1.11
CA PHE A 118 -8.92 14.48 -0.30
C PHE A 118 -9.43 14.39 1.13
N GLU A 119 -9.77 15.51 1.76
CA GLU A 119 -10.29 15.52 3.12
C GLU A 119 -11.66 14.85 3.23
N SER A 120 -12.52 14.94 2.20
CA SER A 120 -13.81 14.25 2.15
C SER A 120 -13.63 12.73 2.02
N GLU A 121 -12.68 12.26 1.20
CA GLU A 121 -12.35 10.83 1.11
C GLU A 121 -11.87 10.29 2.47
N LEU A 122 -11.11 11.08 3.23
CA LEU A 122 -10.71 10.71 4.59
C LEU A 122 -11.90 10.65 5.56
N ASP A 123 -12.89 11.54 5.45
CA ASP A 123 -14.09 11.52 6.31
C ASP A 123 -14.96 10.26 6.11
N GLU A 124 -14.92 9.67 4.91
CA GLU A 124 -15.60 8.40 4.63
C GLU A 124 -14.92 7.20 5.29
N MET A 125 -13.62 7.30 5.61
CA MET A 125 -12.80 6.17 6.04
C MET A 125 -12.33 6.27 7.48
N LEU A 126 -12.04 7.46 7.97
CA LEU A 126 -11.38 7.70 9.25
C LEU A 126 -12.36 8.32 10.25
N THR A 127 -12.11 8.09 11.52
CA THR A 127 -12.71 8.90 12.60
C THR A 127 -12.18 10.34 12.53
N PRO A 128 -12.93 11.34 13.03
CA PRO A 128 -12.45 12.72 13.11
C PRO A 128 -11.10 12.84 13.83
N GLU A 129 -10.91 12.07 14.90
CA GLU A 129 -9.68 12.01 15.67
C GLU A 129 -8.50 11.49 14.84
N MET A 130 -8.66 10.34 14.18
CA MET A 130 -7.60 9.77 13.34
C MET A 130 -7.28 10.65 12.13
N LYS A 131 -8.29 11.27 11.50
CA LYS A 131 -8.08 12.25 10.42
C LYS A 131 -7.28 13.45 10.93
N SER A 132 -7.63 13.98 12.10
CA SER A 132 -6.91 15.10 12.70
C SER A 132 -5.44 14.75 12.97
N GLU A 133 -5.15 13.56 13.49
CA GLU A 133 -3.77 13.08 13.69
C GLU A 133 -3.02 12.95 12.37
N PHE A 134 -3.63 12.35 11.35
CA PHE A 134 -3.04 12.19 10.02
C PHE A 134 -2.72 13.55 9.36
N LEU A 135 -3.63 14.51 9.44
CA LEU A 135 -3.43 15.85 8.86
C LEU A 135 -2.39 16.68 9.63
N ALA A 136 -2.27 16.45 10.95
CA ALA A 136 -1.31 17.14 11.80
C ALA A 136 0.10 16.52 11.79
N ASP A 137 0.28 15.35 11.19
CA ASP A 137 1.57 14.66 11.13
C ASP A 137 2.66 15.56 10.53
N SER A 138 3.73 15.76 11.30
CA SER A 138 4.89 16.55 10.90
C SER A 138 5.75 15.84 9.85
N GLU A 139 5.64 14.52 9.74
CA GLU A 139 6.33 13.69 8.73
C GLU A 139 5.45 13.41 7.50
N ARG A 140 4.29 14.06 7.38
CA ARG A 140 3.33 13.81 6.28
C ARG A 140 3.93 14.10 4.90
N HIS A 141 3.51 13.28 3.94
CA HIS A 141 3.99 13.28 2.56
C HIS A 141 3.05 14.00 1.59
N PHE A 142 2.31 14.99 2.08
CA PHE A 142 1.50 15.88 1.25
C PHE A 142 1.56 17.34 1.73
N GLU A 143 1.16 18.23 0.82
CA GLU A 143 0.96 19.65 1.04
C GLU A 143 -0.24 20.16 0.22
N TYR A 144 -0.81 21.28 0.66
CA TYR A 144 -1.84 21.99 -0.08
C TYR A 144 -1.31 23.32 -0.60
N LYS A 145 -1.61 23.64 -1.86
CA LYS A 145 -1.34 24.96 -2.44
C LYS A 145 -2.35 25.29 -3.53
N ASP A 146 -2.93 26.50 -3.44
CA ASP A 146 -3.95 27.00 -4.36
C ASP A 146 -5.09 25.98 -4.55
N ASP A 147 -5.57 25.43 -3.42
CA ASP A 147 -6.55 24.34 -3.30
C ASP A 147 -6.17 22.98 -3.92
N ASN A 148 -4.97 22.85 -4.50
CA ASN A 148 -4.48 21.60 -5.07
C ASN A 148 -3.72 20.75 -4.03
N LEU A 149 -3.84 19.43 -4.17
CA LEU A 149 -3.05 18.45 -3.46
C LEU A 149 -1.69 18.25 -4.15
N TYR A 150 -0.62 18.34 -3.38
CA TYR A 150 0.73 18.00 -3.78
C TYR A 150 1.23 16.84 -2.91
N VAL A 151 1.86 15.84 -3.52
CA VAL A 151 2.31 14.62 -2.82
C VAL A 151 3.78 14.32 -3.07
N ALA A 152 4.41 13.67 -2.10
CA ALA A 152 5.76 13.14 -2.18
C ALA A 152 5.73 11.63 -1.97
N SER A 153 6.71 10.91 -2.53
CA SER A 153 6.91 9.50 -2.17
C SER A 153 7.48 9.37 -0.77
N ARG A 154 7.24 8.23 -0.12
CA ARG A 154 7.80 7.92 1.21
C ARG A 154 9.29 7.58 1.22
N GLY A 155 9.92 7.60 0.04
CA GLY A 155 11.29 7.14 -0.14
C GLY A 155 11.45 5.63 -0.03
N ALA A 156 12.69 5.18 0.11
CA ALA A 156 13.03 3.76 0.17
C ALA A 156 12.49 3.13 1.46
N GLY A 157 11.76 2.02 1.32
CA GLY A 157 11.24 1.24 2.45
C GLY A 157 11.22 -0.24 2.14
N GLY A 158 11.55 -1.07 3.13
CA GLY A 158 11.52 -2.53 3.04
C GLY A 158 10.30 -3.17 3.72
N ILE A 159 9.38 -2.37 4.29
CA ILE A 159 8.20 -2.89 5.00
C ILE A 159 7.34 -3.65 4.00
N GLY A 160 6.97 -4.88 4.35
CA GLY A 160 6.19 -5.80 3.50
C GLY A 160 6.99 -6.54 2.42
N THR A 161 8.30 -6.31 2.31
CA THR A 161 9.17 -7.22 1.54
C THR A 161 9.32 -8.53 2.29
N GLY A 162 9.44 -9.65 1.60
CA GLY A 162 9.58 -10.93 2.28
C GLY A 162 8.27 -11.58 2.68
N MET A 163 7.13 -11.22 2.09
CA MET A 163 5.80 -11.58 2.58
C MET A 163 4.94 -12.23 1.49
N ASP A 164 4.28 -13.34 1.83
CA ASP A 164 3.47 -14.17 0.92
C ASP A 164 1.97 -13.89 1.02
N LYS A 165 1.48 -13.62 2.24
CA LYS A 165 0.04 -13.46 2.50
C LYS A 165 -0.23 -12.62 3.73
N LEU A 166 -1.41 -12.01 3.75
CA LEU A 166 -1.99 -11.40 4.94
C LEU A 166 -2.95 -12.38 5.60
N ILE A 167 -2.82 -12.55 6.92
CA ILE A 167 -3.65 -13.44 7.73
C ILE A 167 -4.49 -12.59 8.67
N LEU A 168 -5.79 -12.86 8.75
CA LEU A 168 -6.66 -12.38 9.82
C LEU A 168 -6.47 -13.30 11.03
N ASP A 169 -5.89 -12.80 12.12
CA ASP A 169 -5.69 -13.60 13.33
C ASP A 169 -6.93 -13.60 14.22
N SER A 170 -7.57 -12.44 14.35
CA SER A 170 -8.83 -12.31 15.10
C SER A 170 -9.57 -11.03 14.76
N ALA A 171 -10.89 -11.04 14.97
CA ALA A 171 -11.72 -9.86 15.04
C ALA A 171 -12.60 -9.93 16.30
N LYS A 172 -12.65 -8.85 17.08
CA LYS A 172 -13.36 -8.78 18.35
C LYS A 172 -14.21 -7.51 18.42
N GLN A 173 -15.50 -7.67 18.68
CA GLN A 173 -16.41 -6.55 18.92
C GLN A 173 -16.53 -6.29 20.42
N ASP A 174 -16.38 -5.03 20.83
CA ASP A 174 -16.65 -4.53 22.18
C ASP A 174 -17.45 -3.22 22.07
N GLY A 175 -18.75 -3.30 22.33
CA GLY A 175 -19.68 -2.17 22.11
C GLY A 175 -19.63 -1.68 20.66
N ASP A 176 -19.31 -0.41 20.46
CA ASP A 176 -19.16 0.23 19.15
C ASP A 176 -17.76 0.06 18.54
N LYS A 177 -16.84 -0.58 19.25
CA LYS A 177 -15.45 -0.78 18.80
C LYS A 177 -15.26 -2.17 18.23
N LEU A 178 -14.62 -2.26 17.06
CA LEU A 178 -14.15 -3.48 16.44
C LEU A 178 -12.62 -3.46 16.40
N THR A 179 -11.98 -4.46 17.00
CA THR A 179 -10.54 -4.65 16.96
C THR A 179 -10.18 -5.82 16.06
N ILE A 180 -9.34 -5.59 15.06
CA ILE A 180 -8.84 -6.58 14.11
C ILE A 180 -7.34 -6.74 14.31
N ASN A 181 -6.89 -7.99 14.44
CA ASN A 181 -5.47 -8.33 14.44
C ASN A 181 -5.13 -9.08 13.15
N VAL A 182 -4.07 -8.64 12.49
CA VAL A 182 -3.58 -9.28 11.27
C VAL A 182 -2.08 -9.58 11.37
N THR A 183 -1.64 -10.60 10.65
CA THR A 183 -0.23 -10.97 10.50
C THR A 183 0.14 -11.01 9.03
N SER A 184 1.14 -10.22 8.66
CA SER A 184 1.86 -10.37 7.40
C SER A 184 2.83 -11.55 7.55
N PHE A 185 2.68 -12.57 6.71
CA PHE A 185 3.43 -13.82 6.80
C PHE A 185 4.27 -14.04 5.54
N GLY A 186 5.55 -14.37 5.72
CA GLY A 186 6.46 -14.85 4.69
C GLY A 186 7.09 -16.19 5.05
N SER A 187 6.94 -17.18 4.18
CA SER A 187 7.53 -18.51 4.33
C SER A 187 9.04 -18.46 4.12
N LYS A 188 9.78 -19.10 5.03
CA LYS A 188 11.22 -19.26 4.86
C LYS A 188 11.63 -19.95 3.55
N GLU A 189 10.78 -20.83 3.03
CA GLU A 189 11.03 -21.56 1.79
C GLU A 189 10.94 -20.64 0.56
N ASN A 190 9.97 -19.73 0.56
CA ASN A 190 9.77 -18.78 -0.55
C ASN A 190 10.85 -17.69 -0.57
N TRP A 191 11.34 -17.32 0.61
CA TRP A 191 12.24 -16.18 0.77
C TRP A 191 13.69 -16.57 1.08
N GLY A 192 13.99 -17.87 1.19
CA GLY A 192 15.33 -18.38 1.43
C GLY A 192 15.92 -17.94 2.78
N THR A 193 15.08 -17.76 3.79
CA THR A 193 15.48 -17.34 5.14
C THR A 193 15.61 -18.54 6.09
N ASP A 194 16.20 -18.34 7.27
CA ASP A 194 16.30 -19.41 8.28
C ASP A 194 14.96 -19.70 8.96
N ASN A 195 14.13 -18.67 9.12
CA ASN A 195 12.85 -18.70 9.82
C ASN A 195 11.77 -17.98 9.01
N ASP A 196 10.51 -18.36 9.24
CA ASP A 196 9.37 -17.62 8.71
C ASP A 196 9.40 -16.19 9.22
N ILE A 197 9.04 -15.26 8.35
CA ILE A 197 8.90 -13.84 8.68
C ILE A 197 7.44 -13.63 9.09
N LYS A 198 7.22 -13.08 10.28
CA LYS A 198 5.89 -12.77 10.81
C LYS A 198 5.93 -11.40 11.43
N ASP A 199 5.02 -10.54 11.00
CA ASP A 199 4.85 -9.21 11.58
C ASP A 199 3.36 -8.94 11.75
N SER A 200 2.96 -8.64 12.99
CA SER A 200 1.56 -8.56 13.40
C SER A 200 1.22 -7.13 13.81
N THR A 201 0.02 -6.70 13.47
CA THR A 201 -0.49 -5.37 13.83
C THR A 201 -1.97 -5.43 14.19
N GLU A 202 -2.39 -4.44 14.97
CA GLU A 202 -3.76 -4.26 15.44
C GLU A 202 -4.37 -3.01 14.81
N ILE A 203 -5.59 -3.15 14.32
CA ILE A 203 -6.41 -2.08 13.77
C ILE A 203 -7.66 -1.94 14.64
N THR A 204 -8.01 -0.71 14.99
CA THR A 204 -9.27 -0.38 15.67
C THR A 204 -10.19 0.36 14.72
N LEU A 205 -11.45 -0.08 14.66
CA LEU A 205 -12.54 0.58 13.99
C LEU A 205 -13.65 0.92 14.97
N GLU A 206 -14.42 1.96 14.65
CA GLU A 206 -15.48 2.51 15.49
C GLU A 206 -16.75 2.66 14.68
N LYS A 207 -17.87 2.22 15.24
CA LYS A 207 -19.20 2.48 14.69
C LYS A 207 -19.59 3.90 14.99
N THR A 208 -19.72 4.70 13.95
CA THR A 208 -20.24 6.06 14.02
C THR A 208 -21.69 6.09 13.52
N ALA A 209 -22.37 7.22 13.67
CA ALA A 209 -23.71 7.41 13.11
C ALA A 209 -23.75 7.18 11.59
N ASP A 210 -22.65 7.45 10.90
CA ASP A 210 -22.50 7.38 9.44
C ASP A 210 -21.79 6.09 8.98
N GLY A 211 -21.73 5.08 9.86
CA GLY A 211 -21.14 3.76 9.60
C GLY A 211 -19.79 3.55 10.26
N LEU A 212 -19.14 2.45 9.87
CA LEU A 212 -17.84 2.07 10.42
C LEU A 212 -16.74 3.03 9.94
N ARG A 213 -15.83 3.42 10.84
CA ARG A 213 -14.67 4.29 10.57
C ARG A 213 -13.41 3.71 11.22
N ILE A 214 -12.25 3.96 10.65
CA ILE A 214 -10.96 3.56 11.21
C ILE A 214 -10.59 4.55 12.33
N GLY A 215 -10.47 4.03 13.55
CA GLY A 215 -10.07 4.80 14.74
C GLY A 215 -8.55 4.77 14.98
N LYS A 216 -7.90 3.65 14.65
CA LYS A 216 -6.44 3.50 14.74
C LYS A 216 -5.95 2.50 13.72
N CYS A 217 -4.98 2.90 12.90
CA CYS A 217 -4.30 2.04 11.94
C CYS A 217 -2.88 2.56 11.77
N ASP A 218 -1.89 1.73 12.08
CA ASP A 218 -0.49 2.11 11.95
C ASP A 218 0.00 1.95 10.49
N ILE A 219 1.21 2.44 10.23
CA ILE A 219 1.81 2.37 8.89
C ILE A 219 2.07 0.93 8.42
N ASN A 220 2.23 -0.02 9.35
CA ASN A 220 2.44 -1.44 9.03
C ASN A 220 1.14 -2.03 8.48
N ALA A 221 0.01 -1.81 9.14
CA ALA A 221 -1.32 -2.20 8.66
C ALA A 221 -1.63 -1.58 7.30
N VAL A 222 -1.38 -0.27 7.14
CA VAL A 222 -1.53 0.42 5.86
C VAL A 222 -0.70 -0.29 4.77
N THR A 223 0.54 -0.61 5.08
CA THR A 223 1.46 -1.25 4.13
C THR A 223 1.05 -2.68 3.81
N TYR A 224 0.66 -3.51 4.77
CA TYR A 224 0.26 -4.90 4.50
C TYR A 224 -0.98 -4.96 3.59
N PHE A 225 -2.04 -4.23 3.93
CA PHE A 225 -3.28 -4.22 3.15
C PHE A 225 -3.13 -3.65 1.74
N SER A 226 -2.02 -2.96 1.46
CA SER A 226 -1.72 -2.44 0.13
C SER A 226 -1.05 -3.45 -0.81
N PHE A 227 -0.45 -4.51 -0.28
CA PHE A 227 0.26 -5.52 -1.07
C PHE A 227 -0.62 -6.72 -1.47
N TYR A 228 -1.77 -6.87 -0.82
CA TYR A 228 -2.62 -8.04 -1.00
C TYR A 228 -4.01 -7.65 -1.46
N ASP A 229 -4.51 -8.39 -2.45
CA ASP A 229 -5.89 -8.31 -2.91
C ASP A 229 -6.84 -9.21 -2.11
N SER A 230 -6.29 -10.02 -1.20
CA SER A 230 -7.06 -10.91 -0.33
C SER A 230 -6.40 -11.08 1.03
N ILE A 231 -7.20 -11.47 2.02
CA ILE A 231 -6.77 -11.84 3.36
C ILE A 231 -7.22 -13.25 3.69
N THR A 232 -6.35 -14.04 4.29
CA THR A 232 -6.66 -15.42 4.69
C THR A 232 -7.13 -15.48 6.14
N TYR A 233 -8.26 -16.13 6.41
CA TYR A 233 -8.73 -16.52 7.74
C TYR A 233 -8.91 -18.03 7.77
N GLU A 234 -8.16 -18.73 8.61
CA GLU A 234 -8.08 -20.20 8.57
C GLU A 234 -7.78 -20.69 7.13
N ASP A 235 -8.67 -21.47 6.52
CA ASP A 235 -8.55 -21.98 5.14
C ASP A 235 -9.33 -21.14 4.11
N ILE A 236 -9.87 -20.00 4.54
CA ILE A 236 -10.78 -19.14 3.76
C ILE A 236 -10.02 -17.89 3.30
N SER A 237 -10.10 -17.54 2.01
CA SER A 237 -9.50 -16.31 1.46
C SER A 237 -10.59 -15.29 1.12
N VAL A 238 -10.55 -14.11 1.71
CA VAL A 238 -11.55 -13.04 1.53
C VAL A 238 -10.99 -11.96 0.62
N SER A 239 -11.77 -11.57 -0.41
CA SER A 239 -11.41 -10.47 -1.32
C SER A 239 -11.42 -9.12 -0.58
N LEU A 240 -10.38 -8.33 -0.83
CA LEU A 240 -10.27 -6.94 -0.38
C LEU A 240 -10.73 -5.92 -1.46
N ASN A 241 -11.12 -6.44 -2.64
CA ASN A 241 -11.78 -5.72 -3.74
C ASN A 241 -13.30 -5.83 -3.65
#